data_AF-A0A661CTA9-F1
#
_entry.id   AF-A0A661CTA9-F1
#
_cell.length_a   1.000
_cell.length_b   1.000
_cell.length_c   1.000
_cell.angle_alpha   90.00
_cell.angle_beta   90.00
_cell.angle_gamma   90.00
#
_symmetry.space_group_name_H-M   'P 1'
#
loop_
_entity.id
_entity.type
_entity.pdbx_description
1 polymer ?
#
loop_
_entity_poly.entity_id
_entity_poly.type
_entity_poly.pdbx_seq_one_letter_code
_entity_poly.pdbx_strand_id
1 'polypeptide(L)' 'MPIDTSLVKAFTQFIDCLHNHYSGLKIRPISNYKDEYLAFQIVILRKLSVEQILETCHKECIKAEEEYD' A
#
# COMPACT_ATOMS: atom_id res chain seq x y z
N MET A 1 -9.85 17.18 -8.42
CA MET A 1 -9.15 17.60 -7.19
C MET A 1 -7.69 17.19 -7.34
N PRO A 2 -6.70 18.06 -7.09
CA PRO A 2 -5.30 17.64 -7.16
C PRO A 2 -5.04 16.57 -6.09
N ILE A 3 -4.26 15.55 -6.43
CA ILE A 3 -3.86 14.52 -5.46
C ILE A 3 -3.03 15.21 -4.38
N ASP A 4 -3.38 14.97 -3.12
CA ASP A 4 -2.63 15.55 -2.01
C ASP A 4 -1.20 15.00 -1.99
N THR A 5 -0.22 15.89 -1.87
CA THR A 5 1.20 15.52 -1.82
C THR A 5 1.51 14.72 -0.56
N SER A 6 0.81 14.97 0.55
CA SER A 6 0.92 14.15 1.76
C SER A 6 0.40 12.73 1.53
N LEU A 7 -0.72 12.56 0.81
CA LEU A 7 -1.28 11.25 0.47
C LEU A 7 -0.32 10.45 -0.41
N VAL A 8 0.27 11.09 -1.43
CA VAL A 8 1.28 10.43 -2.29
C VAL A 8 2.50 10.01 -1.47
N LYS A 9 2.93 10.84 -0.52
CA LYS A 9 4.08 10.54 0.33
C LYS A 9 3.80 9.37 1.27
N ALA A 10 2.66 9.40 1.98
CA ALA A 10 2.22 8.30 2.84
C ALA A 10 2.08 6.99 2.05
N PHE A 11 1.49 7.07 0.86
CA PHE A 11 1.39 5.93 -0.05
C PHE A 11 2.76 5.39 -0.49
N THR A 12 3.71 6.28 -0.81
CA THR A 12 5.07 5.87 -1.21
C THR A 12 5.78 5.17 -0.06
N GLN A 13 5.69 5.71 1.16
CA GLN A 13 6.30 5.10 2.36
C GLN A 13 5.71 3.72 2.66
N PHE A 14 4.39 3.56 2.49
CA PHE A 14 3.71 2.28 2.62
C PHE A 14 4.27 1.25 1.62
N ILE A 15 4.41 1.61 0.35
CA ILE A 15 4.96 0.72 -0.69
C ILE A 15 6.42 0.34 -0.40
N ASP A 16 7.24 1.30 0.02
CA ASP A 16 8.63 1.05 0.38
C ASP A 16 8.72 0.09 1.57
N CYS A 17 7.86 0.24 2.58
CA CYS A 17 7.80 -0.66 3.72
C CYS A 17 7.46 -2.10 3.30
N LEU A 18 6.50 -2.28 2.40
CA LEU A 18 6.14 -3.61 1.89
C LEU A 18 7.29 -4.25 1.10
N HIS A 19 8.00 -3.50 0.26
CA HIS A 19 9.16 -4.03 -0.48
C HIS A 19 10.34 -4.37 0.44
N ASN A 20 10.51 -3.65 1.56
CA ASN A 20 11.52 -3.95 2.55
C ASN A 20 11.22 -5.24 3.32
N HIS A 21 9.93 -5.53 3.61
CA HIS A 21 9.52 -6.74 4.32
C HIS A 21 9.42 -7.97 3.42
N TYR A 22 8.99 -7.79 2.16
CA TYR A 22 8.65 -8.88 1.27
C TYR A 22 9.34 -8.72 -0.09
N SER A 23 10.44 -9.46 -0.27
CA SER A 23 11.10 -9.55 -1.57
C SER A 23 10.17 -10.21 -2.60
N GLY A 24 10.02 -9.60 -3.77
CA GLY A 24 9.30 -10.19 -4.90
C GLY A 24 7.80 -9.89 -4.97
N LEU A 25 7.27 -9.02 -4.10
CA LEU A 25 5.96 -8.42 -4.36
C LEU A 25 6.01 -7.61 -5.65
N LYS A 26 4.91 -7.66 -6.42
CA LYS A 26 4.70 -6.72 -7.52
C LYS A 26 3.50 -5.86 -7.17
N ILE A 27 3.70 -4.56 -7.09
CA ILE A 27 2.64 -3.61 -6.78
C ILE A 27 2.43 -2.71 -7.98
N ARG A 28 1.16 -2.52 -8.36
CA ARG A 28 0.78 -1.65 -9.47
C ARG A 28 -0.41 -0.77 -9.09
N PRO A 29 -0.44 0.49 -9.51
CA PRO A 29 -1.63 1.32 -9.34
C PRO A 29 -2.78 0.73 -10.15
N ILE A 30 -3.99 0.89 -9.63
CA ILE A 30 -5.23 0.57 -10.33
C ILE A 30 -6.13 1.80 -10.29
N SER A 31 -6.80 2.07 -11.41
CA SER A 31 -7.79 3.14 -11.50
C SER A 31 -9.16 2.66 -11.03
N ASN A 32 -9.97 3.58 -10.48
CA ASN A 32 -11.41 3.42 -10.28
C ASN A 32 -11.81 2.27 -9.33
N TYR A 33 -11.10 2.13 -8.21
CA TYR A 33 -11.53 1.25 -7.14
C TYR A 33 -12.36 2.04 -6.12
N LYS A 34 -13.68 1.82 -6.10
CA LYS A 34 -14.62 2.32 -5.07
C LYS A 34 -14.42 3.79 -4.66
N ASP A 35 -14.46 4.71 -5.63
CA ASP A 35 -14.36 6.16 -5.41
C ASP A 35 -13.06 6.63 -4.70
N GLU A 36 -12.08 5.74 -4.53
CA GLU A 36 -10.80 6.07 -3.90
C GLU A 36 -9.93 6.93 -4.83
N TYR A 37 -9.30 7.95 -4.24
CA TYR A 37 -8.35 8.81 -4.95
C TYR A 37 -7.08 8.07 -5.38
N LEU A 38 -6.73 7.00 -4.65
CA LEU A 38 -5.56 6.18 -4.93
C LEU A 38 -5.86 4.73 -4.57
N ALA A 39 -5.59 3.82 -5.51
CA ALA A 39 -5.74 2.39 -5.30
C ALA A 39 -4.61 1.62 -5.99
N PHE A 40 -4.29 0.45 -5.46
CA PHE A 40 -3.22 -0.40 -5.97
C PHE A 40 -3.55 -1.88 -5.76
N GLN A 41 -2.92 -2.71 -6.58
CA GLN A 41 -3.00 -4.15 -6.45
C GLN A 41 -1.62 -4.70 -6.11
N ILE A 42 -1.58 -5.56 -5.10
CA ILE A 42 -0.41 -6.36 -4.75
C ILE A 42 -0.55 -7.76 -5.36
N VAL A 43 0.43 -8.18 -6.15
CA VAL A 43 0.54 -9.54 -6.66
C VAL A 43 1.52 -10.30 -5.77
N ILE A 44 1.00 -11.34 -5.12
CA ILE A 44 1.73 -12.16 -4.15
C ILE A 44 2.25 -13.42 -4.87
N LEU A 45 3.56 -13.67 -4.80
CA LEU A 45 4.15 -14.90 -5.32
C LEU A 45 3.83 -16.06 -4.38
N ARG A 46 3.61 -17.27 -4.94
CA ARG A 46 3.13 -18.49 -4.23
C ARG A 46 3.89 -18.92 -2.97
N LYS A 47 5.06 -18.32 -2.67
CA LYS A 47 5.89 -18.62 -1.49
C LYS A 47 5.60 -17.73 -0.28
N LEU A 48 4.79 -16.68 -0.44
CA LEU A 48 4.47 -15.73 0.63
C LEU A 48 3.05 -15.97 1.15
N SER A 49 2.85 -15.82 2.47
CA SER A 49 1.52 -15.93 3.08
C SER A 49 0.71 -14.67 2.81
N VAL A 50 -0.48 -14.84 2.23
CA VAL A 50 -1.42 -13.74 2.00
C VAL A 50 -1.84 -13.11 3.32
N GLU A 51 -2.10 -13.92 4.35
CA GLU A 51 -2.56 -13.46 5.66
C GLU A 51 -1.53 -12.55 6.32
N GLN A 52 -0.24 -12.93 6.30
CA GLN A 52 0.84 -12.12 6.86
C GLN A 52 1.00 -10.79 6.11
N ILE A 53 0.89 -10.81 4.78
CA ILE A 53 0.97 -9.59 3.97
C ILE A 53 -0.22 -8.67 4.27
N LEU A 54 -1.43 -9.22 4.40
CA LEU A 54 -2.61 -8.44 4.76
C LEU A 54 -2.49 -7.82 6.15
N GLU A 55 -1.96 -8.56 7.13
CA GLU A 55 -1.72 -8.03 8.48
C GLU A 55 -0.71 -6.87 8.46
N THR A 56 0.40 -7.01 7.74
CA THR A 56 1.37 -5.91 7.56
C THR A 56 0.74 -4.73 6.84
N CYS A 57 -0.03 -4.96 5.77
CA CYS A 57 -0.75 -3.89 5.08
C CYS A 57 -1.68 -3.14 6.03
N HIS A 58 -2.44 -3.84 6.87
CA HIS A 58 -3.35 -3.20 7.81
C HIS A 58 -2.62 -2.31 8.82
N LYS A 59 -1.53 -2.80 9.41
CA LYS A 59 -0.72 -2.03 10.38
C LYS A 59 -0.08 -0.80 9.73
N GLU A 60 0.52 -0.96 8.56
CA GLU A 60 1.18 0.15 7.86
C GLU A 60 0.18 1.16 7.31
N CYS A 61 -1.04 0.76 6.92
CA CYS A 61 -2.10 1.69 6.56
C CYS A 61 -2.53 2.56 7.75
N ILE A 62 -2.77 1.97 8.93
CA ILE A 62 -3.12 2.74 10.14
C ILE A 62 -2.02 3.76 10.46
N LYS A 63 -0.77 3.33 10.41
CA LYS A 63 0.37 4.23 10.66
C LYS A 63 0.47 5.36 9.62
N ALA A 64 0.25 5.04 8.35
CA ALA A 64 0.25 6.04 7.28
C ALA A 64 -0.91 7.04 7.43
N GLU A 65 -2.07 6.60 7.92
CA GLU A 65 -3.20 7.48 8.27
C GLU A 65 -2.87 8.37 9.47
N GLU A 66 -2.28 7.84 10.54
CA GLU A 66 -1.84 8.63 11.70
C GLU A 66 -0.77 9.69 11.37
N GLU A 67 0.09 9.43 10.38
CA GLU A 67 1.10 10.40 9.91
C GLU A 67 0.53 11.42 8.90
N TYR A 68 -0.62 11.13 8.31
CA TYR A 68 -1.29 11.95 7.29
C TYR A 68 -2.33 12.92 7.89
N ASP A 69 -3.08 12.50 8.92
CA ASP A 69 -3.99 13.34 9.73
C ASP A 69 -3.24 14.33 10.65
#